data_AF-A0A6P1HWE2-F1
#
_entry.id   AF-A0A6P1HWE2-F1
#
_cell.length_a   1.000
_cell.length_b   1.000
_cell.length_c   1.000
_cell.angle_alpha   90.00
_cell.angle_beta   90.00
_cell.angle_gamma   90.00
#
_symmetry.space_group_name_H-M   'P 1'
#
loop_
_entity.id
_entity.type
_entity.pdbx_description
1 polymer ?
#
loop_
_entity_poly.entity_id
_entity_poly.type
_entity_poly.pdbx_seq_one_letter_code
_entity_poly.pdbx_strand_id
1 'polypeptide(L)'
;MPKLEIKRTSELTRKEVSDRLIALGQALASGSEVELGSGGDSITIDVADQVRWELEIEVEGDQIELEIEISWRDGPSGNEEVEETPSESETEVPAKPARRGRPRKVTAK
;
A
#
# COMPACT_ATOMS: atom_id res chain seq x y z
N MET A 1 -8.43 8.69 22.85
CA MET A 1 -8.86 7.30 22.57
C MET A 1 -7.67 6.39 22.81
N PRO A 2 -7.82 5.20 23.43
CA PRO A 2 -6.78 4.18 23.42
C PRO A 2 -6.49 3.72 21.99
N LYS A 3 -5.25 3.37 21.69
CA LYS A 3 -4.84 2.83 20.37
C LYS A 3 -5.36 1.41 20.22
N LEU A 4 -6.11 1.13 19.16
CA LEU A 4 -6.45 -0.22 18.72
C LEU A 4 -5.51 -0.61 17.56
N GLU A 5 -4.95 -1.81 17.61
CA GLU A 5 -4.13 -2.36 16.52
C GLU A 5 -4.45 -3.85 16.37
N ILE A 6 -4.77 -4.28 15.15
CA ILE A 6 -5.07 -5.67 14.80
C ILE A 6 -4.12 -6.06 13.66
N LYS A 7 -3.22 -7.02 13.91
CA LYS A 7 -2.27 -7.54 12.91
C LYS A 7 -2.42 -9.05 12.79
N ARG A 8 -2.61 -9.56 11.56
CA ARG A 8 -2.69 -10.99 11.26
C ARG A 8 -1.96 -11.29 9.94
N THR A 9 -1.15 -12.34 9.95
CA THR A 9 -0.43 -12.83 8.77
C THR A 9 -0.88 -14.26 8.49
N SER A 10 -1.17 -14.60 7.24
CA SER A 10 -1.60 -15.94 6.83
C SER A 10 -1.25 -16.18 5.36
N GLU A 11 -0.90 -17.40 5.00
CA GLU A 11 -0.78 -17.82 3.60
C GLU A 11 -2.17 -18.16 3.05
N LEU A 12 -2.51 -17.61 1.89
CA LEU A 12 -3.83 -17.74 1.29
C LEU A 12 -3.71 -18.06 -0.20
N THR A 13 -4.71 -18.73 -0.73
CA THR A 13 -4.85 -18.89 -2.18
C THR A 13 -5.21 -17.56 -2.83
N ARG A 14 -4.90 -17.42 -4.13
CA ARG A 14 -5.28 -16.23 -4.91
C ARG A 14 -6.80 -15.94 -4.86
N LYS A 15 -7.62 -17.00 -4.81
CA LYS A 15 -9.08 -16.85 -4.72
C LYS A 15 -9.50 -16.26 -3.38
N GLU A 16 -8.97 -16.76 -2.27
CA GLU A 16 -9.28 -16.25 -0.94
C GLU A 16 -8.86 -14.79 -0.77
N VAL A 17 -7.71 -14.39 -1.34
CA VAL A 17 -7.30 -12.98 -1.36
C VAL A 17 -8.28 -12.14 -2.17
N SER A 18 -8.68 -12.60 -3.36
CA SER A 18 -9.67 -11.90 -4.19
C SER A 18 -11.00 -11.70 -3.47
N ASP A 19 -11.52 -12.74 -2.83
CA ASP A 19 -12.80 -12.67 -2.11
C ASP A 19 -12.72 -11.64 -0.97
N ARG A 20 -11.58 -11.56 -0.25
CA ARG A 20 -11.35 -10.58 0.83
C ARG A 20 -11.25 -9.15 0.32
N LEU A 21 -10.52 -8.92 -0.79
CA LEU A 21 -10.42 -7.59 -1.38
C LEU A 21 -11.76 -7.08 -1.89
N ILE A 22 -12.60 -7.96 -2.44
CA ILE A 22 -13.96 -7.62 -2.85
C ILE A 22 -14.82 -7.22 -1.64
N ALA A 23 -14.77 -8.01 -0.56
CA ALA A 23 -15.50 -7.69 0.68
C ALA A 23 -15.05 -6.33 1.26
N LEU A 24 -13.73 -6.07 1.30
CA LEU A 24 -13.20 -4.77 1.70
C LEU A 24 -13.68 -3.63 0.80
N GLY A 25 -13.70 -3.82 -0.52
CA GLY A 25 -14.20 -2.81 -1.45
C GLY A 25 -15.69 -2.51 -1.26
N GLN A 26 -16.51 -3.54 -1.04
CA GLN A 26 -17.95 -3.38 -0.76
C GLN A 26 -18.19 -2.61 0.54
N ALA A 27 -17.40 -2.93 1.57
CA ALA A 27 -17.43 -2.26 2.85
C ALA A 27 -17.13 -0.76 2.73
N LEU A 28 -16.02 -0.41 2.07
CA LEU A 28 -15.62 0.98 1.82
C LEU A 28 -16.71 1.75 1.05
N ALA A 29 -17.36 1.11 0.07
CA ALA A 29 -18.44 1.73 -0.70
C ALA A 29 -19.73 1.96 0.10
N SER A 30 -19.97 1.17 1.14
CA SER A 30 -21.15 1.28 2.01
C SER A 30 -20.99 2.23 3.20
N GLY A 31 -19.74 2.56 3.56
CA GLY A 31 -19.40 3.59 4.55
C GLY A 31 -19.28 3.14 6.01
N SER A 32 -19.55 1.87 6.38
CA SER A 32 -19.64 1.53 7.82
C SER A 32 -19.30 0.10 8.25
N GLU A 33 -19.03 -0.85 7.34
CA GLU A 33 -18.86 -2.24 7.80
C GLU A 33 -17.88 -3.06 6.96
N VAL A 34 -16.68 -3.34 7.49
CA VAL A 34 -15.69 -4.21 6.85
C VAL A 34 -15.62 -5.57 7.56
N GLU A 35 -16.18 -6.61 6.95
CA GLU A 35 -15.94 -7.98 7.39
C GLU A 35 -14.61 -8.52 6.82
N LEU A 36 -13.56 -8.54 7.65
CA LEU A 36 -12.25 -9.07 7.29
C LEU A 36 -12.04 -10.49 7.86
N GLY A 37 -12.85 -11.48 7.45
CA GLY A 37 -12.62 -12.84 7.98
C GLY A 37 -13.39 -14.00 7.37
N SER A 38 -12.63 -14.99 6.85
CA SER A 38 -13.08 -16.38 6.74
C SER A 38 -12.97 -17.04 8.13
N GLY A 39 -13.92 -16.77 9.03
CA GLY A 39 -13.85 -17.28 10.40
C GLY A 39 -14.79 -16.63 11.43
N GLY A 40 -15.55 -15.60 11.05
CA GLY A 40 -16.51 -14.95 11.95
C GLY A 40 -15.97 -13.76 12.76
N ASP A 41 -14.70 -13.39 12.57
CA ASP A 41 -14.15 -12.14 13.11
C ASP A 41 -14.58 -10.98 12.19
N SER A 42 -15.53 -10.16 12.63
CA SER A 42 -15.95 -8.93 11.95
C SER A 42 -15.39 -7.70 12.66
N ILE A 43 -15.00 -6.67 11.90
CA ILE A 43 -14.52 -5.40 12.44
C ILE A 43 -15.37 -4.29 11.82
N THR A 44 -16.27 -3.71 12.60
CA THR A 44 -17.06 -2.55 12.17
C THR A 44 -16.23 -1.28 12.36
N ILE A 45 -15.97 -0.54 11.28
CA ILE A 45 -15.27 0.75 11.30
C ILE A 45 -16.02 1.71 10.38
N ASP A 46 -16.33 2.90 10.89
CA ASP A 46 -16.89 3.99 10.08
C ASP A 46 -15.80 4.59 9.18
N VAL A 47 -16.08 4.64 7.89
CA VAL A 47 -15.15 5.14 6.87
C VAL A 47 -15.61 6.52 6.40
N ALA A 48 -14.69 7.48 6.32
CA ALA A 48 -15.02 8.81 5.82
C ALA A 48 -15.36 8.79 4.32
N ASP A 49 -16.16 9.74 3.85
CA ASP A 49 -16.53 9.91 2.41
C ASP A 49 -15.30 10.07 1.50
N GLN A 50 -14.19 10.57 2.06
CA GLN A 50 -12.91 10.71 1.38
C GLN A 50 -11.80 10.07 2.21
N VAL A 51 -10.93 9.31 1.53
CA VAL A 51 -9.78 8.63 2.14
C VAL A 51 -8.51 8.96 1.38
N ARG A 52 -7.37 8.89 2.07
CA ARG A 52 -6.07 8.84 1.42
C ARG A 52 -5.78 7.39 1.04
N TRP A 53 -5.29 7.18 -0.18
CA TRP A 53 -4.97 5.86 -0.73
C TRP A 53 -3.53 5.83 -1.23
N GLU A 54 -2.81 4.76 -0.89
CA GLU A 54 -1.51 4.42 -1.46
C GLU A 54 -1.50 2.95 -1.92
N LEU A 55 -0.86 2.72 -3.07
CA LEU A 55 -0.61 1.40 -3.63
C LEU A 55 0.87 1.31 -3.97
N GLU A 56 1.54 0.32 -3.40
CA GLU A 56 2.94 0.02 -3.67
C GLU A 56 3.09 -1.40 -4.21
N ILE A 57 3.95 -1.56 -5.21
CA ILE A 57 4.25 -2.85 -5.81
C ILE A 57 5.77 -2.94 -5.96
N GLU A 58 6.36 -3.90 -5.25
CA GLU A 58 7.79 -4.17 -5.30
C GLU A 58 8.07 -5.54 -5.92
N VAL A 59 9.16 -5.62 -6.69
CA VAL A 59 9.63 -6.87 -7.29
C VAL A 59 11.11 -7.03 -6.98
N GLU A 60 11.44 -8.00 -6.13
CA GLU A 60 12.80 -8.33 -5.74
C GLU A 60 13.09 -9.82 -6.02
N GLY A 61 13.92 -10.08 -7.04
CA GLY A 61 14.25 -11.45 -7.44
C GLY A 61 13.03 -12.23 -7.93
N ASP A 62 12.65 -13.28 -7.20
CA ASP A 62 11.47 -14.10 -7.42
C ASP A 62 10.29 -13.75 -6.49
N GLN A 63 10.43 -12.70 -5.67
CA GLN A 63 9.40 -12.20 -4.77
C GLN A 63 8.68 -10.99 -5.40
N ILE A 64 7.36 -10.99 -5.27
CA ILE A 64 6.49 -9.86 -5.62
C ILE A 64 5.72 -9.50 -4.35
N GLU A 65 5.77 -8.23 -3.97
CA GLU A 65 5.02 -7.66 -2.86
C GLU A 65 4.06 -6.59 -3.39
N LEU A 66 2.84 -6.60 -2.84
CA LEU A 66 1.81 -5.61 -3.14
C LEU A 66 1.23 -5.15 -1.82
N GLU A 67 1.35 -3.86 -1.55
CA GLU A 67 0.84 -3.22 -0.35
C GLU A 67 -0.27 -2.22 -0.71
N ILE A 68 -1.31 -2.21 0.13
CA ILE A 68 -2.43 -1.28 0.05
C ILE A 68 -2.54 -0.58 1.39
N GLU A 69 -2.42 0.75 1.40
CA GLU A 69 -2.66 1.57 2.57
C GLU A 69 -3.87 2.50 2.34
N ILE A 70 -4.78 2.51 3.33
CA ILE A 70 -5.95 3.40 3.35
C ILE A 70 -5.96 4.11 4.70
N SER A 71 -6.01 5.44 4.69
CA SER A 71 -6.07 6.23 5.93
C SER A 71 -7.08 7.37 5.83
N TRP A 72 -7.76 7.62 6.95
CA TRP A 72 -8.71 8.71 7.12
C TRP A 72 -8.71 9.20 8.56
N ARG A 73 -9.35 10.36 8.79
CA ARG A 73 -9.58 10.90 10.13
C ARG A 73 -11.03 10.67 10.52
N ASP A 74 -11.25 10.28 11.77
CA ASP A 74 -12.58 10.21 12.37
C ASP A 74 -13.05 11.62 12.75
N GLY A 75 -14.08 12.14 12.08
CA GLY A 75 -14.59 13.50 12.26
C GLY A 75 -15.37 13.99 11.02
N PRO A 76 -16.23 15.02 11.15
CA PRO A 76 -16.98 15.54 10.01
C PRO A 76 -15.98 16.01 8.96
N SER A 77 -15.99 15.35 7.81
CA SER A 77 -15.31 15.78 6.59
C SER A 77 -15.79 17.19 6.27
N GLY A 78 -15.00 18.18 6.70
CA GLY A 78 -15.14 19.54 6.22
C GLY A 78 -14.98 19.47 4.71
N ASN A 79 -16.04 19.82 4.00
CA ASN A 79 -16.01 20.18 2.60
C ASN A 79 -15.16 21.46 2.46
N GLU A 80 -13.85 21.34 2.65
CA GLU A 80 -12.88 22.35 2.28
C GLU A 80 -12.38 21.97 0.88
N GLU A 81 -12.60 22.87 -0.07
CA GLU A 81 -12.15 22.80 -1.45
C GLU A 81 -10.71 22.31 -1.51
N VAL A 82 -10.50 21.21 -2.23
CA VAL A 82 -9.16 20.78 -2.62
C VAL A 82 -8.65 21.83 -3.60
N GLU A 83 -7.85 22.79 -3.11
CA GLU A 83 -6.96 23.55 -3.98
C GLU A 83 -6.02 22.52 -4.64
N GLU A 84 -6.22 22.30 -5.94
CA GLU A 84 -5.26 21.59 -6.78
C GLU A 84 -3.94 22.34 -6.73
N THR A 85 -2.99 21.86 -5.94
CA THR A 85 -1.57 22.16 -6.17
C THR A 85 -1.14 21.30 -7.37
N PRO A 86 -0.78 21.88 -8.52
CA PRO A 86 -0.23 21.09 -9.61
C PRO A 86 1.11 20.53 -9.15
N SER A 87 1.18 19.19 -9.04
CA SER A 87 2.42 18.44 -8.95
C SER A 87 3.19 18.66 -10.25
N GLU A 88 4.12 19.61 -10.24
CA GLU A 88 5.14 19.73 -11.28
C GLU A 88 5.89 18.40 -11.38
N SER A 89 5.54 17.65 -12.42
CA SER A 89 6.29 16.53 -12.94
C SER A 89 7.62 17.04 -13.50
N GLU A 90 8.61 17.22 -12.64
CA GLU A 90 9.99 17.39 -13.08
C GLU A 90 10.58 16.01 -13.35
N THR A 91 10.59 15.69 -14.63
CA THR A 91 11.27 14.54 -15.20
C THR A 91 12.77 14.84 -15.14
N GLU A 92 13.52 14.25 -14.21
CA GLU A 92 14.97 14.21 -14.35
C GLU A 92 15.58 12.91 -13.81
N VAL A 93 15.77 11.95 -14.71
CA VAL A 93 16.86 10.97 -14.57
C VAL A 93 17.95 11.39 -15.54
N PRO A 94 19.20 11.56 -15.07
CA PRO A 94 20.27 11.00 -15.86
C PRO A 94 21.32 10.24 -15.05
N ALA A 95 21.51 8.99 -15.48
CA ALA A 95 22.77 8.31 -15.76
C ALA A 95 23.84 8.14 -14.66
N LYS A 96 24.05 6.85 -14.30
CA LYS A 96 25.31 6.29 -13.79
C LYS A 96 26.54 6.84 -14.54
N PRO A 97 27.63 7.18 -13.85
CA PRO A 97 28.96 7.14 -14.44
C PRO A 97 29.53 5.72 -14.34
N ALA A 98 29.76 5.11 -15.49
CA ALA A 98 30.60 3.92 -15.60
C ALA A 98 32.09 4.28 -15.52
N ARG A 99 32.85 3.38 -14.90
CA ARG A 99 34.31 3.14 -15.02
C ARG A 99 35.25 3.96 -14.14
N ARG A 100 35.87 3.25 -13.19
CA ARG A 100 37.32 3.33 -12.98
C ARG A 100 37.90 1.92 -12.92
N GLY A 101 38.51 1.52 -14.02
CA GLY A 101 39.30 0.29 -14.06
C GLY A 101 40.70 0.50 -13.45
N ARG A 102 41.36 -0.66 -13.24
CA ARG A 102 42.82 -0.94 -13.27
C ARG A 102 43.45 -1.26 -11.90
N PRO A 103 44.49 -2.14 -11.79
CA PRO A 103 45.02 -3.16 -12.71
C PRO A 103 45.00 -4.61 -12.14
N ARG A 104 45.17 -5.59 -13.04
CA ARG A 104 45.66 -6.95 -12.75
C ARG A 104 47.04 -6.89 -12.08
N LYS A 105 47.27 -7.73 -11.07
CA LYS A 105 48.62 -8.23 -10.75
C LYS A 105 48.62 -9.74 -10.90
N VAL A 106 49.31 -10.19 -11.95
CA VAL A 106 49.72 -11.58 -12.15
C VAL A 106 50.90 -11.83 -11.23
N THR A 107 50.95 -12.95 -10.53
CA THR A 107 52.22 -13.60 -10.16
C THR A 107 51.95 -15.07 -9.86
N ALA A 108 52.63 -15.91 -10.63
CA ALA A 108 52.69 -17.35 -10.49
C ALA A 108 53.74 -17.76 -9.45
N LYS A 109 53.51 -18.87 -8.75
CA LYS A 109 54.43 -20.01 -8.71
C LYS A 109 53.68 -21.25 -8.20
#